data_AF-A0A7C6SCQ8-F1
#
_entry.id   AF-A0A7C6SCQ8-F1
#
_cell.length_a   1.000
_cell.length_b   1.000
_cell.length_c   1.000
_cell.angle_alpha   90.00
_cell.angle_beta   90.00
_cell.angle_gamma   90.00
#
_symmetry.space_group_name_H-M   'P 1'
#
loop_
_entity.id
_entity.type
_entity.pdbx_description
1 polymer ?
#
loop_
_entity_poly.entity_id
_entity_poly.type
_entity_poly.pdbx_seq_one_letter_code
_entity_poly.pdbx_strand_id
1 'polypeptide(L)' 'MNNRKKKNTVSKKEREPIVKTRVKRDNSIEVELKNPANTLIGKIFVYILVIGMVGGSLFGLIYLLIEALNK' A
#
# COMPACT_ATOMS: atom_id res chain seq x y z
N MET A 1 -4.27 -47.72 -21.19
CA MET A 1 -3.21 -46.74 -20.85
C MET A 1 -3.91 -45.41 -20.59
N ASN A 2 -4.22 -45.07 -19.34
CA ASN A 2 -5.13 -43.97 -19.01
C ASN A 2 -4.39 -42.68 -18.66
N ASN A 3 -4.54 -41.68 -19.52
CA ASN A 3 -4.00 -40.33 -19.38
C ASN A 3 -4.73 -39.56 -18.27
N ARG A 4 -4.19 -39.53 -17.06
CA ARG A 4 -4.67 -38.61 -16.00
C ARG A 4 -4.14 -37.20 -16.30
N LYS A 5 -4.97 -36.39 -16.98
CA LYS A 5 -4.75 -34.94 -17.11
C LYS A 5 -4.66 -34.32 -15.71
N LYS A 6 -3.45 -33.91 -15.33
CA LYS A 6 -3.16 -33.15 -14.11
C LYS A 6 -3.81 -31.78 -14.27
N LYS A 7 -4.98 -31.57 -13.65
CA LYS A 7 -5.68 -30.28 -13.62
C LYS A 7 -4.88 -29.34 -12.72
N ASN A 8 -4.04 -28.51 -13.32
CA ASN A 8 -3.37 -27.41 -12.61
C ASN A 8 -4.44 -26.42 -12.15
N THR A 9 -4.88 -26.56 -10.91
CA THR A 9 -5.70 -25.58 -10.20
C THR A 9 -4.84 -24.35 -9.95
N VAL A 10 -4.86 -23.43 -10.90
CA VAL A 10 -4.39 -22.06 -10.71
C VAL A 10 -5.21 -21.48 -9.56
N SER A 11 -4.59 -21.38 -8.38
CA SER A 11 -5.16 -20.73 -7.21
C SER A 11 -5.41 -19.27 -7.58
N LYS A 12 -6.67 -18.97 -7.91
CA LYS A 12 -7.17 -17.62 -8.14
C LYS A 12 -7.04 -16.93 -6.79
N LYS A 13 -5.97 -16.16 -6.63
CA LYS A 13 -5.69 -15.34 -5.44
C LYS A 13 -6.88 -14.40 -5.25
N GLU A 14 -7.84 -14.84 -4.44
CA GLU A 14 -9.08 -14.15 -4.14
C GLU A 14 -8.69 -12.84 -3.48
N ARG A 15 -8.85 -11.72 -4.21
CA ARG A 15 -8.52 -10.40 -3.67
C ARG A 15 -9.55 -10.11 -2.59
N GLU A 16 -9.17 -10.35 -1.35
CA GLU A 16 -10.02 -10.05 -0.21
C GLU A 16 -10.55 -8.61 -0.29
N PRO A 17 -11.86 -8.39 -0.07
CA PRO A 17 -12.47 -7.07 -0.18
C PRO A 17 -11.84 -6.09 0.82
N ILE A 18 -11.73 -4.82 0.40
CA ILE A 18 -11.13 -3.71 1.16
C ILE A 18 -11.96 -3.40 2.42
N VAL A 19 -13.25 -3.69 2.37
CA VAL A 19 -14.22 -3.49 3.45
C VAL A 19 -14.91 -4.83 3.69
N LYS A 20 -14.72 -5.41 4.89
CA LYS A 20 -15.48 -6.59 5.33
C LYS A 20 -16.58 -6.10 6.27
N THR A 21 -17.80 -6.02 5.77
CA THR A 21 -18.98 -5.78 6.61
C THR A 21 -19.48 -7.10 7.18
N ARG A 22 -19.41 -7.25 8.50
CA ARG A 22 -20.04 -8.37 9.21
C ARG A 22 -21.29 -7.86 9.91
N VAL A 23 -22.40 -8.55 9.72
CA VAL A 23 -23.63 -8.27 10.46
C VAL A 23 -23.61 -9.15 11.71
N LYS A 24 -23.60 -8.53 12.89
CA LYS A 24 -23.69 -9.24 14.17
C LYS A 24 -25.12 -9.72 14.43
N ARG A 25 -25.26 -10.63 15.39
CA ARG A 25 -26.53 -11.27 15.79
C ARG A 25 -27.56 -10.27 16.36
N ASP A 26 -27.11 -9.08 16.72
CA ASP A 26 -27.88 -7.93 17.21
C ASP A 26 -28.24 -6.92 16.09
N ASN A 27 -28.07 -7.30 14.82
CA ASN A 27 -28.24 -6.44 13.64
C ASN A 27 -27.29 -5.22 13.57
N SER A 28 -26.25 -5.15 14.40
CA SER A 28 -25.19 -4.14 14.23
C SER A 28 -24.28 -4.49 13.05
N ILE A 29 -23.91 -3.48 12.26
CA ILE A 29 -23.01 -3.62 11.10
C ILE A 29 -21.60 -3.26 11.57
N GLU A 30 -20.74 -4.25 11.71
CA GLU A 30 -19.32 -4.03 11.94
C GLU A 30 -18.60 -3.89 10.61
N VAL A 31 -17.99 -2.73 10.41
CA VAL A 31 -17.20 -2.43 9.22
C VAL A 31 -15.73 -2.61 9.59
N GLU A 32 -15.15 -3.76 9.23
CA GLU A 32 -13.70 -3.95 9.31
C GLU A 32 -13.05 -3.29 8.09
N LEU A 33 -12.47 -2.11 8.32
CA LEU A 33 -11.63 -1.42 7.34
C LEU A 33 -10.21 -1.99 7.41
N LYS A 34 -9.70 -2.49 6.27
CA LYS A 34 -8.28 -2.87 6.21
C LYS A 34 -7.41 -1.64 6.47
N ASN A 35 -6.44 -1.78 7.37
CA ASN A 35 -5.47 -0.72 7.63
C ASN A 35 -4.75 -0.35 6.32
N PRO A 36 -4.90 0.89 5.81
CA PRO A 36 -4.32 1.30 4.54
C PRO A 36 -2.79 1.20 4.53
N ALA A 37 -2.12 1.31 5.69
CA ALA A 37 -0.68 1.12 5.82
C ALA A 37 -0.21 -0.31 5.49
N ASN A 38 -1.11 -1.30 5.59
CA ASN A 38 -0.83 -2.69 5.20
C ASN A 38 -1.12 -2.98 3.72
N THR A 39 -1.72 -2.03 3.01
CA THR A 39 -1.98 -2.16 1.56
C THR A 39 -0.75 -1.76 0.76
N LEU A 40 -0.54 -2.40 -0.39
CA LEU A 40 0.61 -2.12 -1.27
C LEU A 40 0.60 -0.64 -1.72
N ILE A 41 -0.58 -0.12 -2.06
CA ILE A 41 -0.79 1.27 -2.46
C ILE A 41 -0.46 2.24 -1.32
N GLY A 42 -0.89 1.94 -0.09
CA GLY A 42 -0.65 2.80 1.06
C GLY A 42 0.84 2.87 1.42
N LYS A 43 1.56 1.74 1.33
CA LYS A 43 3.01 1.74 1.52
C LYS A 43 3.73 2.61 0.50
N ILE A 44 3.38 2.48 -0.78
CA ILE A 44 3.97 3.28 -1.86
C ILE A 44 3.71 4.77 -1.64
N PHE A 45 2.49 5.14 -1.26
CA PHE A 45 2.13 6.53 -0.99
C PHE A 45 2.94 7.11 0.17
N VAL A 46 3.09 6.35 1.27
CA VAL A 46 3.92 6.75 2.42
C VAL A 46 5.38 6.93 1.99
N TYR A 47 5.95 6.02 1.18
CA TYR A 47 7.32 6.18 0.70
C TYR A 47 7.50 7.44 -0.15
N ILE A 48 6.59 7.73 -1.08
CA ILE A 48 6.65 8.94 -1.91
C ILE A 48 6.60 10.20 -1.04
N LEU A 49 5.72 10.23 -0.03
CA LEU A 49 5.58 11.37 0.86
C LEU A 49 6.85 11.60 1.68
N VAL A 50 7.41 10.54 2.26
CA VAL A 50 8.65 10.62 3.06
C VAL A 50 9.84 11.02 2.18
N ILE A 51 10.00 10.40 1.01
CA ILE A 51 11.08 10.74 0.08
C ILE A 51 10.93 12.17 -0.44
N GLY A 52 9.71 12.63 -0.72
CA GLY A 52 9.45 14.01 -1.14
C GLY A 52 9.80 15.03 -0.06
N MET A 53 9.40 14.77 1.19
CA MET A 53 9.74 15.65 2.31
C MET A 53 11.24 15.67 2.62
N VAL A 54 11.86 14.50 2.75
CA VAL A 54 13.28 14.40 3.11
C VAL A 54 14.16 14.83 1.93
N GLY A 55 13.87 14.34 0.73
CA GLY A 55 14.61 14.68 -0.49
C GLY A 55 14.46 16.16 -0.85
N GLY A 56 13.25 16.70 -0.78
CA GLY A 56 12.99 18.12 -1.05
C GLY A 56 13.68 19.03 -0.04
N SER A 57 13.63 18.69 1.26
CA SER A 57 14.32 19.47 2.30
C SER A 57 15.84 19.42 2.17
N LEU A 58 16.44 18.23 1.92
CA LEU A 58 17.87 18.11 1.66
C LEU A 58 18.28 18.93 0.43
N PHE A 59 17.53 18.81 -0.67
CA PHE A 59 17.85 19.51 -1.91
C PHE A 59 17.76 21.02 -1.74
N GLY A 60 16.70 21.51 -1.08
CA GLY A 60 16.55 22.93 -0.76
C GLY A 60 17.67 23.47 0.13
N LEU A 61 18.09 22.69 1.14
CA LEU A 61 19.20 23.07 2.02
C LEU A 61 20.53 23.17 1.25
N ILE A 62 20.83 22.18 0.40
CA ILE A 62 22.04 22.17 -0.43
C ILE A 62 22.03 23.36 -1.39
N TYR A 63 20.89 23.62 -2.03
CA TYR A 63 20.72 24.78 -2.92
C TYR A 63 21.01 26.09 -2.20
N LEU A 64 20.41 26.30 -1.02
CA LEU A 64 20.63 27.50 -0.22
C LEU A 64 22.08 27.65 0.25
N LEU A 65 22.75 26.55 0.59
CA LEU A 65 24.17 26.55 0.95
C LEU A 65 25.05 27.00 -0.22
N ILE A 66 24.80 26.46 -1.42
CA ILE A 66 25.54 26.84 -2.63
C ILE A 66 25.29 28.33 -2.96
N GLU A 67 24.04 28.77 -2.88
CA GLU A 67 23.68 30.17 -3.13
C GLU A 67 24.34 31.10 -2.12
N ALA A 68 24.36 30.73 -0.84
CA ALA A 68 25.00 31.52 0.22
C ALA A 68 26.53 31.54 0.11
N LEU A 69 27.16 30.49 -0.42
CA LEU A 69 28.61 30.41 -0.63
C LEU A 69 29.08 31.13 -1.90
N ASN A 70 28.23 31.18 -2.93
CA ASN A 70 28.51 31.88 -4.20
C ASN A 70 28.19 33.38 -4.16
N LYS A 71 27.71 33.89 -3.02
CA LYS A 71 27.35 35.28 -2.81
C LYS A 71 28.35 35.95 -1.87
#